data_AF-A0A7M4AN69-F1
#
_entry.id   AF-A0A7M4AN69-F1
#
_cell.length_a   1.000
_cell.length_b   1.000
_cell.length_c   1.000
_cell.angle_alpha   90.00
_cell.angle_beta   90.00
_cell.angle_gamma   90.00
#
_symmetry.space_group_name_H-M   'P 1'
#
loop_
_entity.id
_entity.type
_entity.pdbx_description
1 polymer ?
#
loop_
_entity_poly.entity_id
_entity_poly.type
_entity_poly.pdbx_seq_one_letter_code
_entity_poly.pdbx_strand_id
1 'polypeptide(L)' 'ANAAIRAAIGIRDQLLKAAWEMLGYHPNVLVLNDRRIYYKHDPAVGVSYLQALHKAQADTGALIARGAYRSPPMGGVH' A
#
# COMPACT_ATOMS: atom_id res chain seq x y z
N ALA A 1 -24.80 0.28 -7.44
CA ALA A 1 -23.71 -0.65 -7.07
C ALA A 1 -22.57 0.14 -6.42
N ASN A 2 -22.15 -0.31 -5.23
CA ASN A 2 -21.56 0.45 -4.13
C ASN A 2 -20.22 1.16 -4.43
N ALA A 3 -20.13 2.45 -4.13
CA ALA A 3 -18.89 3.24 -4.18
C ALA A 3 -17.78 2.62 -3.31
N ALA A 4 -18.15 1.99 -2.18
CA ALA A 4 -17.22 1.28 -1.31
C ALA A 4 -16.50 0.10 -1.98
N ILE A 5 -17.20 -0.67 -2.82
CA ILE A 5 -16.60 -1.81 -3.55
C ILE A 5 -15.62 -1.29 -4.60
N ARG A 6 -15.98 -0.21 -5.30
CA ARG A 6 -15.10 0.43 -6.29
C ARG A 6 -13.85 1.03 -5.64
N ALA A 7 -14.02 1.69 -4.49
CA ALA A 7 -12.91 2.21 -3.70
C ALA A 7 -11.97 1.09 -3.23
N ALA A 8 -12.51 -0.04 -2.76
CA ALA A 8 -11.72 -1.19 -2.34
C ALA A 8 -10.93 -1.82 -3.50
N ILE A 9 -11.53 -1.93 -4.69
CA ILE A 9 -10.83 -2.41 -5.90
C ILE A 9 -9.70 -1.43 -6.28
N GLY A 10 -9.96 -0.12 -6.28
CA GLY A 10 -8.93 0.88 -6.58
C GLY A 10 -7.75 0.84 -5.62
N ILE A 11 -8.01 0.69 -4.32
CA ILE A 11 -6.94 0.53 -3.30
C ILE A 11 -6.13 -0.73 -3.56
N ARG A 12 -6.79 -1.86 -3.89
CA ARG A 12 -6.12 -3.11 -4.21
C ARG A 12 -5.17 -2.97 -5.41
N ASP A 13 -5.62 -2.31 -6.47
CA ASP A 13 -4.79 -2.11 -7.68
C ASP A 13 -3.58 -1.23 -7.40
N GLN A 14 -3.74 -0.17 -6.60
CA GLN A 14 -2.63 0.68 -6.16
C GLN A 14 -1.59 -0.10 -5.34
N LEU A 15 -2.04 -0.96 -4.44
CA LEU A 15 -1.16 -1.82 -3.64
C LEU A 15 -0.40 -2.84 -4.48
N LEU A 16 -1.07 -3.48 -5.44
CA LEU A 16 -0.43 -4.44 -6.35
C LEU A 16 0.59 -3.77 -7.26
N LYS A 17 0.30 -2.55 -7.73
CA LYS A 17 1.27 -1.75 -8.49
C LYS A 17 2.49 -1.39 -7.65
N ALA A 18 2.30 -0.90 -6.42
CA ALA A 18 3.40 -0.58 -5.52
C ALA A 18 4.25 -1.82 -5.21
N ALA A 19 3.62 -2.97 -4.95
CA ALA A 19 4.30 -4.23 -4.72
C ALA A 19 5.06 -4.72 -5.97
N TRP A 20 4.49 -4.57 -7.16
CA TRP A 20 5.19 -4.86 -8.42
C TRP A 20 6.44 -4.00 -8.55
N GLU A 21 6.36 -2.69 -8.33
CA GLU A 21 7.53 -1.81 -8.41
C GLU A 21 8.57 -2.08 -7.32
N MET A 22 8.22 -2.74 -6.21
CA MET A 22 9.17 -3.15 -5.16
C MET A 22 9.82 -4.50 -5.44
N LEU A 23 9.03 -5.47 -5.91
CA LEU A 23 9.45 -6.86 -6.06
C LEU A 23 9.92 -7.19 -7.48
N GLY A 24 9.56 -6.37 -8.48
CA GLY A 24 9.86 -6.59 -9.90
C GLY A 24 8.93 -7.56 -10.61
N TYR A 25 7.94 -8.15 -9.92
CA TYR A 25 7.03 -9.14 -10.50
C TYR A 25 5.68 -8.54 -10.88
N HIS A 26 5.17 -8.93 -12.05
CA HIS A 26 3.91 -8.44 -12.59
C HIS A 26 2.72 -8.71 -11.63
N PRO A 27 1.73 -7.81 -11.52
CA PRO A 27 0.57 -7.98 -10.62
C PRO A 27 -0.17 -9.32 -10.76
N ASN A 28 -0.24 -9.88 -11.97
CA ASN A 28 -0.90 -11.17 -12.23
C ASN A 28 -0.25 -12.37 -11.52
N VAL A 29 1.01 -12.26 -11.12
CA VAL A 29 1.73 -13.30 -10.39
C VAL A 29 1.91 -12.99 -8.91
N LEU A 30 1.36 -11.86 -8.45
CA LEU A 30 1.35 -11.46 -7.05
C LEU A 30 0.05 -11.89 -6.37
N VAL A 31 0.18 -12.39 -5.15
CA VAL A 31 -0.93 -12.82 -4.31
C VAL A 31 -1.01 -11.88 -3.12
N LEU A 32 -2.18 -11.28 -2.90
CA LEU A 32 -2.50 -10.53 -1.70
C LEU A 32 -3.27 -11.45 -0.75
N ASN A 33 -2.64 -11.85 0.35
CA ASN A 33 -3.23 -12.72 1.36
C ASN A 33 -2.63 -12.43 2.75
N ASP A 34 -3.43 -12.58 3.81
CA ASP A 34 -3.04 -12.40 5.22
C ASP A 34 -2.13 -11.16 5.48
N ARG A 35 -2.53 -10.00 4.95
CA ARG A 35 -1.79 -8.71 5.08
C ARG A 35 -0.38 -8.72 4.47
N ARG A 36 -0.08 -9.64 3.55
CA ARG A 36 1.15 -9.66 2.74
C ARG A 36 0.83 -9.72 1.25
N ILE A 37 1.77 -9.22 0.45
CA ILE A 37 1.76 -9.33 -1.00
C ILE A 37 3.02 -10.08 -1.39
N TYR A 38 2.88 -11.27 -1.95
CA TYR A 38 4.01 -12.15 -2.27
C TYR A 38 3.88 -12.77 -3.65
N TYR A 39 4.99 -13.25 -4.18
CA TYR A 39 5.03 -13.93 -5.46
C TYR A 39 4.41 -15.32 -5.35
N LYS A 40 3.50 -15.66 -6.27
CA LYS A 40 2.72 -16.91 -6.22
C LYS A 40 3.59 -18.17 -6.16
N HIS A 41 4.75 -18.17 -6.82
CA HIS A 41 5.62 -19.33 -6.88
C HIS A 41 6.66 -19.36 -5.77
N ASP A 42 6.89 -18.24 -5.08
CA ASP A 42 7.79 -18.15 -3.93
C ASP A 42 7.25 -17.18 -2.86
N PRO A 43 6.57 -17.70 -1.81
CA PRO A 43 6.03 -16.90 -0.71
C PRO A 43 7.09 -16.20 0.16
N ALA A 44 8.37 -16.57 0.05
CA ALA A 44 9.45 -15.87 0.74
C ALA A 44 9.69 -14.50 0.12
N VAL A 45 9.45 -14.36 -1.19
CA VAL A 45 9.61 -13.12 -1.94
C VAL A 45 8.31 -12.32 -1.90
N GLY A 46 8.23 -11.40 -0.94
CA GLY A 46 7.05 -10.57 -0.75
C GLY A 46 7.28 -9.37 0.16
N VAL A 47 6.32 -8.45 0.14
CA VAL A 47 6.28 -7.24 0.97
C VAL A 47 5.07 -7.28 1.91
N SER A 48 5.17 -6.56 3.02
CA SER A 48 4.00 -6.37 3.89
C SER A 48 3.00 -5.40 3.25
N TYR A 49 1.72 -5.57 3.59
CA TYR A 49 0.66 -4.66 3.15
C TYR A 49 0.96 -3.21 3.53
N LEU A 50 1.46 -2.95 4.74
CA LEU A 50 1.82 -1.60 5.20
C LEU A 50 2.95 -0.97 4.39
N GLN A 51 3.97 -1.75 4.01
CA GLN A 51 5.06 -1.26 3.16
C GLN A 51 4.55 -0.91 1.76
N ALA A 52 3.72 -1.78 1.16
CA ALA A 52 3.12 -1.50 -0.14
C ALA A 52 2.17 -0.28 -0.07
N LEU A 53 1.43 -0.12 1.03
CA LEU A 53 0.56 1.03 1.26
C LEU A 53 1.36 2.33 1.37
N HIS A 54 2.42 2.35 2.18
CA HIS A 54 3.30 3.51 2.31
C HIS A 54 3.93 3.90 0.98
N LYS A 55 4.39 2.91 0.19
CA LYS A 55 4.90 3.18 -1.15
C LYS A 55 3.81 3.75 -2.06
N ALA A 56 2.63 3.13 -2.12
CA ALA A 56 1.52 3.63 -2.91
C ALA A 56 1.15 5.08 -2.52
N GLN A 57 1.18 5.41 -1.23
CA GLN A 57 0.95 6.77 -0.73
C GLN A 57 2.06 7.75 -1.12
N ALA A 58 3.32 7.30 -1.12
CA ALA A 58 4.47 8.10 -1.55
C ALA A 58 4.42 8.40 -3.05
N ASP A 59 4.15 7.39 -3.89
CA ASP A 59 4.11 7.51 -5.35
C ASP A 59 2.90 8.29 -5.85
N THR A 60 1.78 8.24 -5.12
CA THR A 60 0.58 9.04 -5.43
C THR A 60 0.77 10.52 -5.06
N GLY A 61 1.77 10.86 -4.24
CA GLY A 61 2.22 12.23 -3.99
C GLY A 61 1.16 13.19 -3.43
N ALA A 62 1.23 13.46 -2.12
CA ALA A 62 0.85 14.74 -1.49
C ALA A 62 -0.55 15.38 -1.71
N LEU A 63 -1.49 14.80 -2.47
CA LEU A 63 -2.78 15.45 -2.76
C LEU A 63 -3.90 15.12 -1.76
N ILE A 64 -3.75 14.06 -0.95
CA ILE A 64 -4.62 13.75 0.19
C ILE A 64 -3.87 13.94 1.54
N ALA A 65 -2.65 14.47 1.53
CA ALA A 65 -1.81 14.59 2.74
C ALA A 65 -2.09 15.85 3.58
N ARG A 66 -3.01 16.73 3.19
CA ARG A 66 -3.40 17.91 4.00
C ARG A 66 -4.53 17.65 5.01
N GLY A 67 -5.19 16.49 4.95
CA GLY A 67 -6.40 16.24 5.74
C GLY A 67 -6.22 15.51 7.07
N ALA A 68 -5.17 14.70 7.27
CA ALA A 68 -5.13 13.76 8.39
C ALA A 68 -3.75 13.49 9.02
N TYR A 69 -2.76 14.37 8.83
CA TYR A 69 -1.52 14.32 9.61
C TYR A 69 -1.21 15.70 10.21
N ARG A 70 -1.94 16.04 11.27
CA ARG A 70 -1.31 16.80 12.36
C ARG A 70 -0.85 15.76 13.37
N SER A 71 0.44 15.43 13.37
CA SER A 71 1.06 15.01 14.62
C SER A 71 0.92 16.17 15.59
N PRO A 72 0.24 16.01 16.75
CA PRO A 72 0.48 16.93 17.86
C PRO A 72 1.96 16.79 18.23
N PRO A 73 2.70 17.90 18.47
CA PRO A 73 4.06 17.81 18.98
C PRO A 73 4.03 17.11 20.34
N MET A 74 4.43 15.84 20.36
CA MET A 74 4.69 15.09 21.59
C MET A 74 6.18 15.17 21.87
N GLY A 75 6.55 15.93 22.90
CA GLY A 75 7.91 16.02 23.40
C GLY A 75 8.17 17.38 24.01
N GLY A 76 7.90 17.51 25.30
CA GLY A 76 8.22 18.70 26.08
C GLY A 76 9.71 19.02 26.01
N VAL A 77 10.00 20.31 26.03
CA VAL A 77 11.31 20.84 26.41
C VAL A 77 11.09 21.77 27.60
N HIS A 78 11.56 21.28 28.76
CA HIS A 78 11.79 21.94 30.05
C HIS A 78 10.63 22.56 30.81
#